data_AF-A0A2D5GCY0-F1
#
_entry.id   AF-A0A2D5GCY0-F1
#
_cell.length_a   1.000
_cell.length_b   1.000
_cell.length_c   1.000
_cell.angle_alpha   90.00
_cell.angle_beta   90.00
_cell.angle_gamma   90.00
#
_symmetry.space_group_name_H-M   'P 1'
#
loop_
_entity.id
_entity.type
_entity.pdbx_description
1 polymer ?
#
loop_
_entity_poly.entity_id
_entity_poly.type
_entity_poly.pdbx_seq_one_letter_code
_entity_poly.pdbx_strand_id
1 'polypeptide(L)'
;MPTTETAVMTFENYQTWIWAIYALSALVVMLVTLRMTRNWHSGVKGFLRVTVLVLMAMPWYVQQDANGPLAPAITIAVFEGVTLGGDGWKRAGLPLIAVLSLGYLLWLAGWWVSRRLSVEKEDKQREPHNADREKVEPSMDGAEKVI
;
A
#
# COMPACT_ATOMS: atom_id res chain seq x y z
N MET A 1 12.88 40.79 22.98
CA MET A 1 11.86 39.74 23.20
C MET A 1 11.28 39.41 21.83
N PRO A 2 11.23 38.15 21.39
CA PRO A 2 10.55 37.81 20.14
C PRO A 2 9.07 38.20 20.27
N THR A 3 8.54 38.92 19.28
CA THR A 3 7.11 39.22 19.21
C THR A 3 6.36 37.95 18.87
N THR A 4 5.11 37.81 19.34
CA THR A 4 4.26 36.63 19.12
C THR A 4 4.19 36.21 17.65
N GLU A 5 4.20 37.18 16.73
CA GLU A 5 4.20 36.96 15.28
C GLU A 5 5.47 36.23 14.77
N THR A 6 6.65 36.57 15.29
CA THR A 6 7.92 35.90 14.93
C THR A 6 7.99 34.47 15.49
N ALA A 7 7.41 34.22 16.66
CA ALA A 7 7.36 32.89 17.25
C ALA A 7 6.45 31.95 16.44
N VAL A 8 5.31 32.43 15.95
CA VAL A 8 4.38 31.63 15.13
C VAL A 8 5.00 31.26 13.78
N MET A 9 5.60 32.23 13.07
CA MET A 9 6.25 31.97 11.76
C MET A 9 7.40 30.95 11.85
N THR A 10 8.17 30.94 12.94
CA THR A 10 9.24 29.97 13.12
C THR A 10 8.72 28.56 13.43
N PHE A 11 7.64 28.44 14.19
CA PHE A 11 7.02 27.15 14.53
C PHE A 11 6.42 26.44 13.31
N GLU A 12 5.63 27.15 12.50
CA GLU A 12 5.02 26.59 11.28
C GLU A 12 6.07 26.12 10.27
N ASN A 13 7.12 26.92 10.08
CA ASN A 13 8.24 26.57 9.20
C ASN A 13 8.97 25.31 9.73
N TYR A 14 9.25 25.25 11.03
CA TYR A 14 9.90 24.08 11.62
C TYR A 14 9.06 22.81 11.50
N GLN A 15 7.74 22.89 11.74
CA GLN A 15 6.83 21.78 11.58
C GLN A 15 6.79 21.28 10.12
N THR A 16 6.79 22.20 9.15
CA THR A 16 6.83 21.85 7.73
C THR A 16 8.11 21.09 7.36
N TRP A 17 9.28 21.56 7.84
CA TRP A 17 10.56 20.88 7.61
C TRP A 17 10.65 19.51 8.27
N ILE A 18 10.12 19.36 9.50
CA ILE A 18 10.04 18.04 10.15
C ILE A 18 9.23 17.07 9.28
N TRP A 19 8.07 17.51 8.78
CA TRP A 19 7.23 16.68 7.93
C TRP A 19 7.90 16.34 6.59
N ALA A 20 8.64 17.27 6.00
CA ALA A 20 9.40 17.01 4.78
C ALA A 20 10.50 15.95 5.01
N ILE A 21 11.28 16.07 6.08
CA ILE A 21 12.32 15.11 6.44
C ILE A 21 11.70 13.75 6.80
N TYR A 22 10.58 13.75 7.52
CA TYR A 22 9.84 12.56 7.87
C TYR A 22 9.31 11.83 6.62
N ALA A 23 8.65 12.54 5.72
CA ALA A 23 8.12 11.98 4.48
C ALA A 23 9.25 11.43 3.59
N LEU A 24 10.38 12.13 3.49
CA LEU A 24 11.56 11.65 2.78
C LEU A 24 12.09 10.35 3.41
N SER A 25 12.18 10.29 4.74
CA SER A 25 12.63 9.11 5.47
C SER A 25 11.66 7.93 5.28
N ALA A 26 10.36 8.18 5.37
CA ALA A 26 9.31 7.20 5.10
C ALA A 26 9.39 6.64 3.68
N LEU A 27 9.67 7.48 2.69
CA LEU A 27 9.89 7.06 1.30
C LEU A 27 11.12 6.15 1.18
N VAL A 28 12.23 6.49 1.82
CA VAL A 28 13.43 5.64 1.82
C VAL A 28 13.12 4.27 2.45
N VAL A 29 12.47 4.24 3.60
CA VAL A 29 12.04 2.99 4.28
C VAL A 29 11.12 2.18 3.38
N MET A 30 10.16 2.83 2.70
CA MET A 30 9.27 2.18 1.76
C MET A 30 10.03 1.60 0.56
N LEU A 31 10.95 2.33 -0.04
CA LEU A 31 11.77 1.86 -1.16
C LEU A 31 12.61 0.63 -0.77
N VAL A 32 13.24 0.66 0.41
CA VAL A 32 13.97 -0.48 0.95
C VAL A 32 13.04 -1.67 1.16
N THR A 33 11.85 -1.45 1.74
CA THR A 33 10.83 -2.49 1.93
C THR A 33 10.40 -3.10 0.60
N LEU A 34 10.17 -2.28 -0.43
CA LEU A 34 9.81 -2.74 -1.77
C LEU A 34 10.93 -3.56 -2.42
N ARG A 35 12.19 -3.15 -2.22
CA ARG A 35 13.38 -3.85 -2.71
C ARG A 35 13.56 -5.20 -2.03
N MET A 36 13.45 -5.26 -0.70
CA MET A 36 13.60 -6.51 0.07
C MET A 36 12.47 -7.50 -0.19
N THR A 37 11.22 -7.02 -0.27
CA THR A 37 10.03 -7.87 -0.48
C THR A 37 9.81 -8.29 -1.94
N ARG A 38 10.73 -7.96 -2.86
CA ARG A 38 10.52 -8.17 -4.31
C ARG A 38 10.31 -9.64 -4.66
N ASN A 39 11.09 -10.53 -4.03
CA ASN A 39 11.10 -11.97 -4.32
C ASN A 39 10.27 -12.78 -3.31
N TRP A 40 9.51 -12.13 -2.43
CA TRP A 40 8.72 -12.81 -1.41
C TRP A 40 7.38 -13.28 -1.97
N HIS A 41 6.80 -14.29 -1.31
CA HIS A 41 5.45 -14.74 -1.62
C HIS A 41 4.44 -13.58 -1.55
N SER A 42 3.48 -13.55 -2.48
CA SER A 42 2.56 -12.42 -2.68
C SER A 42 1.83 -12.00 -1.39
N GLY A 43 1.49 -12.98 -0.54
CA GLY A 43 0.84 -12.74 0.76
C GLY A 43 1.72 -11.92 1.72
N VAL A 44 2.94 -12.40 2.01
CA VAL A 44 3.85 -11.74 2.97
C VAL A 44 4.30 -10.37 2.44
N LYS A 45 4.55 -10.29 1.13
CA LYS A 45 4.89 -9.06 0.43
C LYS A 45 3.81 -7.99 0.61
N GLY A 46 2.54 -8.35 0.38
CA GLY A 46 1.41 -7.45 0.55
C GLY A 46 1.23 -7.02 2.00
N PHE A 47 1.27 -7.98 2.92
CA PHE A 47 1.15 -7.73 4.34
C PHE A 47 2.15 -6.68 4.85
N LEU A 48 3.44 -6.88 4.54
CA LEU A 48 4.50 -5.99 5.01
C LEU A 48 4.40 -4.59 4.39
N ARG A 49 4.07 -4.49 3.10
CA ARG A 49 3.95 -3.20 2.40
C ARG A 49 2.80 -2.37 2.94
N VAL A 50 1.64 -2.98 3.18
CA VAL A 50 0.48 -2.29 3.77
C VAL A 50 0.81 -1.85 5.20
N THR A 51 1.42 -2.73 6.00
CA THR A 51 1.85 -2.40 7.37
C THR A 51 2.75 -1.17 7.36
N VAL A 52 3.87 -1.22 6.62
CA VAL A 52 4.86 -0.15 6.59
C VAL A 52 4.24 1.14 6.04
N LEU A 53 3.39 1.06 5.02
CA LEU A 53 2.71 2.22 4.46
C LEU A 53 1.86 2.91 5.52
N VAL A 54 0.97 2.18 6.20
CA VAL A 54 0.05 2.80 7.15
C VAL A 54 0.78 3.31 8.39
N LEU A 55 1.74 2.55 8.92
CA LEU A 55 2.54 2.99 10.08
C LEU A 55 3.32 4.27 9.81
N MET A 56 3.77 4.49 8.57
CA MET A 56 4.56 5.66 8.18
C MET A 56 3.72 6.81 7.58
N ALA A 57 2.55 6.53 7.03
CA ALA A 57 1.77 7.54 6.33
C ALA A 57 0.64 8.14 7.18
N MET A 58 0.36 7.60 8.37
CA MET A 58 -0.74 8.06 9.20
C MET A 58 -0.29 9.11 10.24
N PRO A 59 -0.58 10.42 10.02
CA PRO A 59 -0.42 11.44 11.04
C PRO A 59 -1.53 11.36 12.10
N TRP A 60 -1.23 11.80 13.31
CA TRP A 60 -2.19 12.02 14.39
C TRP A 60 -1.78 13.18 15.30
N TYR A 61 -2.75 13.83 15.95
CA TYR A 61 -2.48 14.97 16.82
C TYR A 61 -1.87 14.53 18.15
N VAL A 62 -0.73 15.13 18.51
CA VAL A 62 -0.06 14.86 19.80
C VAL A 62 -0.95 15.30 20.96
N GLN A 63 -1.66 16.42 20.81
CA GLN A 63 -2.59 16.94 21.81
C GLN A 63 -4.04 16.68 21.38
N GLN A 64 -5.01 16.86 22.28
CA GLN A 64 -6.43 16.77 21.93
C GLN A 64 -6.92 17.97 21.10
N ASP A 65 -6.14 19.06 21.09
CA ASP A 65 -6.41 20.22 20.27
C ASP A 65 -6.07 19.96 18.80
N ALA A 66 -6.99 20.31 17.90
CA ALA A 66 -6.86 20.16 16.45
C ALA A 66 -5.80 21.11 15.84
N ASN A 67 -5.33 22.10 16.60
CA ASN A 67 -4.24 22.98 16.19
C ASN A 67 -2.87 22.52 16.68
N GLY A 68 -2.80 21.36 17.36
CA GLY A 68 -1.56 20.83 17.90
C GLY A 68 -0.63 20.26 16.83
N PRO A 69 0.66 20.06 17.16
CA PRO A 69 1.60 19.39 16.26
C PRO A 69 1.14 17.96 15.99
N LEU A 70 1.32 17.53 14.73
CA LEU A 70 1.06 16.17 14.28
C LEU A 70 2.33 15.32 14.46
N ALA A 71 2.15 14.08 14.88
CA ALA A 71 3.19 13.06 14.89
C ALA A 71 2.63 11.75 14.30
N PRO A 72 3.49 10.78 13.95
CA PRO A 72 3.02 9.48 13.47
C PRO A 72 2.15 8.79 14.51
N ALA A 73 0.98 8.29 14.10
CA ALA A 73 -0.01 7.73 15.02
C ALA A 73 0.54 6.55 15.84
N ILE A 74 1.44 5.76 15.25
CA ILE A 74 2.11 4.65 15.96
C ILE A 74 2.94 5.14 17.14
N THR A 75 3.67 6.26 16.97
CA THR A 75 4.49 6.84 18.03
C THR A 75 3.62 7.30 19.18
N ILE A 76 2.51 7.98 18.88
CA ILE A 76 1.56 8.44 19.89
C ILE A 76 0.90 7.25 20.59
N ALA A 77 0.40 6.27 19.84
CA ALA A 77 -0.29 5.10 20.41
C ALA A 77 0.64 4.30 21.34
N VAL A 78 1.89 4.05 20.94
CA VAL A 78 2.87 3.35 21.77
C VAL A 78 3.22 4.19 23.00
N PHE A 79 3.51 5.48 22.83
CA PHE A 79 3.87 6.36 23.93
C PHE A 79 2.74 6.49 24.95
N GLU A 80 1.52 6.78 24.52
CA GLU A 80 0.35 6.88 25.39
C GLU A 80 0.00 5.53 26.04
N GLY A 81 0.15 4.42 25.32
CA GLY A 81 -0.07 3.08 25.89
C GLY A 81 0.89 2.73 27.00
N VAL A 82 2.17 3.13 26.87
CA VAL A 82 3.20 2.89 27.88
C VAL A 82 3.08 3.87 29.06
N THR A 83 2.71 5.13 28.81
CA THR A 83 2.74 6.19 29.83
C THR A 83 1.42 6.41 30.56
N LEU A 84 0.28 6.35 29.86
CA LEU A 84 -1.06 6.61 30.40
C LEU A 84 -1.84 5.33 30.75
N GLY A 85 -1.29 4.16 30.40
CA GLY A 85 -1.88 2.85 30.68
C GLY A 85 -2.85 2.34 29.60
N GLY A 86 -3.65 1.33 29.96
CA GLY A 86 -4.37 0.46 29.02
C GLY A 86 -5.40 1.14 28.11
N ASP A 87 -5.85 2.36 28.43
CA ASP A 87 -6.83 3.09 27.62
C ASP A 87 -6.22 4.28 26.87
N GLY A 88 -5.02 4.75 27.25
CA GLY A 88 -4.39 5.93 26.64
C GLY A 88 -4.12 5.77 25.15
N TRP A 89 -3.62 4.60 24.75
CA TRP A 89 -3.31 4.30 23.36
C TRP A 89 -4.52 4.34 22.42
N LYS A 90 -5.75 4.17 22.93
CA LYS A 90 -6.96 4.01 22.10
C LYS A 90 -7.21 5.23 21.22
N ARG A 91 -6.81 6.42 21.67
CA ARG A 91 -7.01 7.69 20.96
C ARG A 91 -6.33 7.69 19.59
N ALA A 92 -5.04 7.34 19.54
CA ALA A 92 -4.28 7.26 18.29
C ALA A 92 -4.33 5.86 17.67
N GLY A 93 -4.46 4.82 18.49
CA GLY A 93 -4.38 3.44 18.08
C GLY A 93 -5.65 2.88 17.43
N LEU A 94 -6.85 3.27 17.86
CA LEU A 94 -8.08 2.83 17.19
C LEU A 94 -8.16 3.34 15.75
N PRO A 95 -7.91 4.64 15.46
CA PRO A 95 -7.81 5.12 14.08
C PRO A 95 -6.72 4.39 13.29
N LEU A 96 -5.56 4.14 13.89
CA LEU A 96 -4.47 3.41 13.24
C LEU A 96 -4.88 1.98 12.83
N ILE A 97 -5.55 1.24 13.73
CA ILE A 97 -6.06 -0.10 13.44
C ILE A 97 -7.15 -0.05 12.36
N ALA A 98 -8.02 0.96 12.37
CA ALA A 98 -9.05 1.14 11.36
C ALA A 98 -8.44 1.37 9.97
N VAL A 99 -7.46 2.26 9.85
CA VAL A 99 -6.75 2.52 8.59
C VAL A 99 -5.93 1.30 8.14
N LEU A 100 -5.29 0.59 9.06
CA LEU A 100 -4.61 -0.69 8.76
C LEU A 100 -5.59 -1.71 8.17
N SER A 101 -6.75 -1.88 8.82
CA SER A 101 -7.79 -2.81 8.38
C SER A 101 -8.31 -2.45 6.98
N LEU A 102 -8.57 -1.16 6.74
CA LEU A 102 -8.95 -0.67 5.42
C LEU A 102 -7.86 -0.91 4.37
N GLY A 103 -6.60 -0.66 4.71
CA GLY A 103 -5.45 -0.93 3.84
C GLY A 103 -5.36 -2.40 3.43
N TYR A 104 -5.61 -3.32 4.36
CA TYR A 104 -5.64 -4.76 4.07
C TYR A 104 -6.83 -5.16 3.22
N LEU A 105 -8.02 -4.58 3.46
CA LEU A 105 -9.20 -4.82 2.64
C LEU A 105 -8.97 -4.39 1.19
N LEU A 106 -8.38 -3.21 0.98
CA LEU A 106 -8.03 -2.71 -0.35
C LEU A 106 -6.98 -3.59 -1.04
N TRP A 107 -5.97 -4.04 -0.30
CA TRP A 107 -4.98 -4.97 -0.82
C TRP A 107 -5.60 -6.31 -1.24
N LEU A 108 -6.47 -6.87 -0.40
CA LEU A 108 -7.15 -8.14 -0.69
C LEU A 108 -8.10 -8.01 -1.89
N ALA A 109 -8.85 -6.91 -1.97
CA ALA A 109 -9.71 -6.60 -3.12
C ALA A 109 -8.90 -6.47 -4.41
N GLY A 110 -7.79 -5.72 -4.41
CA GLY A 110 -6.91 -5.59 -5.57
C GLY A 110 -6.27 -6.92 -5.98
N TRP A 111 -5.90 -7.76 -5.00
CA TRP A 111 -5.41 -9.11 -5.28
C TRP A 111 -6.49 -10.01 -5.88
N TRP A 112 -7.73 -9.92 -5.41
CA TRP A 112 -8.85 -10.70 -5.94
C TRP A 112 -9.23 -10.27 -7.37
N VAL A 113 -9.28 -8.96 -7.64
CA VAL A 113 -9.57 -8.41 -8.97
C VAL A 113 -8.45 -8.77 -9.96
N SER A 114 -7.19 -8.66 -9.57
CA SER A 114 -6.06 -9.02 -10.45
C SER A 114 -6.07 -10.50 -10.83
N ARG A 115 -6.49 -11.40 -9.92
CA ARG A 115 -6.71 -12.82 -10.26
C ARG A 115 -7.80 -13.02 -11.32
N ARG A 116 -8.90 -12.29 -11.23
CA ARG A 116 -10.00 -12.39 -12.22
C ARG A 116 -9.57 -11.93 -13.61
N LEU A 117 -8.82 -10.83 -13.68
CA LEU A 117 -8.34 -10.27 -14.96
C LEU A 117 -7.26 -11.12 -15.64
N SER A 118 -6.44 -11.85 -14.86
CA SER A 118 -5.45 -12.78 -15.42
C SER A 118 -6.12 -13.97 -16.13
N VAL A 119 -7.23 -14.48 -15.61
CA VAL A 119 -7.98 -15.59 -16.24
C VAL A 119 -8.55 -15.18 -17.60
N GLU A 120 -9.11 -13.97 -17.71
CA GLU A 120 -9.68 -13.49 -18.98
C GLU A 120 -8.61 -13.19 -20.05
N LYS A 121 -7.41 -12.76 -19.63
CA LYS A 121 -6.27 -12.61 -20.56
C LYS A 121 -5.79 -13.94 -21.11
N GLU A 122 -5.79 -15.00 -20.31
CA GLU A 122 -5.42 -16.34 -20.79
C GLU A 122 -6.45 -16.89 -21.79
N ASP A 123 -7.74 -16.62 -21.60
CA ASP A 123 -8.79 -17.08 -22.53
C ASP A 123 -8.70 -16.39 -23.89
N LYS A 124 -8.56 -15.05 -23.91
CA LYS A 124 -8.41 -14.27 -25.16
C LYS A 124 -7.11 -14.56 -25.91
N GLN A 125 -6.08 -15.06 -25.23
CA GLN A 125 -4.82 -15.43 -25.86
C GLN A 125 -4.82 -16.86 -26.44
N ARG A 126 -5.77 -17.72 -26.04
CA ARG A 126 -5.94 -19.08 -26.59
C ARG A 126 -6.77 -19.12 -27.87
N GLU A 127 -7.72 -18.20 -28.05
CA GLU A 127 -8.52 -18.10 -29.29
C GLU A 127 -7.71 -17.86 -30.59
N PRO A 128 -6.70 -16.96 -30.65
CA PRO A 128 -5.99 -16.70 -31.90
C PRO A 128 -5.06 -17.85 -32.35
N HIS A 129 -4.59 -18.70 -31.44
CA HIS A 129 -3.71 -19.82 -31.81
C HIS A 129 -4.47 -21.01 -32.43
N ASN A 130 -5.77 -21.13 -32.14
CA ASN A 130 -6.59 -22.23 -32.67
C ASN A 130 -7.25 -21.88 -34.01
N ALA A 131 -7.57 -20.60 -34.24
CA ALA A 131 -8.14 -20.12 -35.51
C ALA A 131 -7.20 -20.30 -36.72
N ASP A 132 -5.87 -20.31 -36.49
CA ASP A 132 -4.89 -20.57 -37.55
C ASP A 132 -4.65 -22.07 -37.82
N ARG A 133 -4.98 -22.97 -36.87
CA ARG A 133 -4.86 -24.43 -37.09
C ARG A 133 -6.01 -25.00 -37.91
N GLU A 134 -7.21 -24.41 -37.80
CA GLU A 134 -8.39 -24.87 -38.53
C GLU A 134 -8.32 -24.60 -40.05
N LYS A 135 -7.39 -23.73 -40.50
CA LYS A 135 -7.19 -23.43 -41.94
C LYS A 135 -6.15 -24.30 -42.65
N VAL A 136 -5.45 -25.21 -41.96
CA VAL A 136 -4.28 -25.92 -42.51
C VAL A 136 -4.51 -27.43 -42.74
N GLU A 137 -5.72 -27.95 -42.57
CA GLU A 137 -6.04 -29.30 -43.07
C GLU A 137 -6.72 -29.24 -44.45
N PRO A 138 -5.96 -29.27 -45.57
CA PRO A 138 -6.53 -29.72 -46.82
C PRO A 138 -6.78 -31.23 -46.69
N SER A 139 -8.05 -31.60 -46.77
CA SER A 139 -8.56 -32.96 -46.95
C SER A 139 -7.81 -33.66 -48.10
N MET A 140 -6.71 -34.33 -47.79
CA MET A 140 -5.98 -35.23 -48.68
C MET A 140 -6.66 -36.60 -48.63
N ASP A 141 -7.89 -36.68 -49.13
CA ASP A 141 -8.63 -37.95 -49.27
C ASP A 141 -9.30 -38.01 -50.66
N GLY A 142 -8.48 -38.11 -51.71
CA GLY A 142 -8.99 -38.14 -53.07
C GLY A 142 -7.99 -38.55 -54.15
N ALA A 143 -6.86 -39.15 -53.79
CA ALA A 143 -5.82 -39.51 -54.74
C ALA A 143 -5.27 -40.91 -54.52
N GLU A 144 -6.12 -41.94 -54.45
CA GLU A 144 -5.65 -43.30 -54.69
C GLU A 144 -6.77 -44.24 -55.17
N LYS A 145 -7.12 -44.14 -56.46
CA LYS A 145 -7.48 -45.33 -57.25
C LYS A 145 -6.84 -45.22 -58.63
N VAL A 146 -5.70 -45.87 -58.71
CA VAL A 146 -4.87 -46.11 -59.89
C VAL A 146 -5.21 -47.52 -60.40
N ILE A 147 -5.51 -47.58 -61.71
CA ILE A 147 -5.55 -48.74 -62.64
C ILE A 147 -6.75 -49.69 -62.50
#